data_AF-A0A935XX43-F1
#
_entry.id   AF-A0A935XX43-F1
#
_cell.length_a   1.000
_cell.length_b   1.000
_cell.length_c   1.000
_cell.angle_alpha   90.00
_cell.angle_beta   90.00
_cell.angle_gamma   90.00
#
_symmetry.space_group_name_H-M   'P 1'
#
loop_
_entity.id
_entity.type
_entity.pdbx_description
1 polymer ?
#
loop_
_entity_poly.entity_id
_entity_poly.type
_entity_poly.pdbx_seq_one_letter_code
_entity_poly.pdbx_strand_id
1 'polypeptide(L)' 'MSTPESGKSEPVSIRVLDREYTVGVTEAERASLTSAARMLDARMRELRGSNKMVAPDRLAVLTALNLAHELQQRDAVS' A
#
# COMPACT_ATOMS: atom_id res chain seq x y z
N MET A 1 11.00 -11.92 35.77
CA MET A 1 12.05 -11.75 34.75
C MET A 1 11.44 -12.12 33.41
N SER A 2 10.91 -11.14 32.67
CA SER A 2 10.52 -11.29 31.26
C SER A 2 10.62 -9.90 30.64
N THR A 3 11.70 -9.67 29.90
CA THR A 3 11.86 -8.52 29.01
C THR A 3 10.73 -8.53 27.98
N PRO A 4 9.96 -7.44 27.78
CA PRO A 4 9.08 -7.35 26.62
C PRO A 4 9.97 -7.26 25.38
N GLU A 5 9.93 -8.29 24.53
CA GLU A 5 10.73 -8.33 23.31
C GLU A 5 10.35 -7.17 22.40
N SER A 6 11.37 -6.38 22.12
CA SER A 6 11.45 -5.28 21.18
C SER A 6 10.83 -5.63 19.83
N GLY A 7 10.01 -4.71 19.29
CA GLY A 7 9.28 -4.78 18.02
C GLY A 7 9.80 -5.77 16.98
N LYS A 8 9.23 -6.97 16.97
CA LYS A 8 9.54 -8.01 15.98
C LYS A 8 8.82 -7.66 14.67
N SER A 9 9.53 -7.03 13.75
CA SER A 9 9.02 -6.83 12.38
C SER A 9 9.03 -8.16 11.64
N GLU A 10 7.84 -8.70 11.38
CA GLU A 10 7.68 -9.90 10.58
C GLU A 10 7.62 -9.55 9.09
N PRO A 11 8.23 -10.35 8.21
CA PRO A 11 8.10 -10.16 6.77
C PRO A 11 6.68 -10.52 6.35
N VAL A 12 5.96 -9.55 5.79
CA VAL A 12 4.61 -9.72 5.25
C VAL A 12 4.66 -9.63 3.74
N SER A 13 4.19 -10.69 3.09
CA SER A 13 3.99 -10.74 1.64
C SER A 13 2.67 -10.06 1.27
N ILE A 14 2.75 -9.00 0.47
CA ILE A 14 1.60 -8.33 -0.12
C ILE A 14 1.62 -8.49 -1.64
N ARG A 15 0.44 -8.49 -2.26
CA ARG A 15 0.30 -8.58 -3.72
C ARG A 15 -0.36 -7.32 -4.25
N VAL A 16 0.28 -6.66 -5.20
CA VAL A 16 -0.19 -5.42 -5.86
C VAL A 16 -0.01 -5.53 -7.36
N LEU A 17 -1.09 -5.37 -8.12
CA LEU A 17 -1.10 -5.42 -9.59
C LEU A 17 -0.40 -6.68 -10.15
N ASP A 18 -0.68 -7.83 -9.55
CA ASP A 18 -0.08 -9.13 -9.88
C ASP A 18 1.39 -9.32 -9.46
N ARG A 19 2.04 -8.31 -8.88
CA ARG A 19 3.38 -8.42 -8.31
C ARG A 19 3.34 -8.70 -6.81
N GLU A 20 4.23 -9.56 -6.36
CA GLU A 20 4.43 -9.86 -4.94
C GLU A 20 5.56 -9.00 -4.36
N TYR A 21 5.33 -8.43 -3.18
CA TYR A 21 6.29 -7.61 -2.46
C TYR A 21 6.36 -8.07 -1.01
N THR A 22 7.56 -8.22 -0.49
CA THR A 22 7.79 -8.56 0.92
C THR A 22 8.20 -7.30 1.67
N VAL A 23 7.42 -6.92 2.68
CA VAL A 23 7.66 -5.72 3.49
C VAL A 23 7.80 -6.15 4.95
N GLY A 24 8.84 -5.68 5.63
CA GLY A 24 9.00 -5.89 7.08
C GLY A 24 8.10 -4.95 7.85
N VAL A 25 7.10 -5.48 8.56
CA VAL A 25 6.16 -4.68 9.36
C VAL A 25 5.94 -5.33 10.71
N THR A 26 5.55 -4.53 11.70
CA THR A 26 5.12 -5.05 13.00
C THR A 26 3.74 -5.74 12.88
N GLU A 27 3.42 -6.68 13.77
CA GLU A 27 2.10 -7.35 13.76
C GLU A 27 0.93 -6.36 13.82
N ALA A 28 1.08 -5.26 14.56
CA ALA A 28 0.07 -4.22 14.65
C ALA A 28 -0.17 -3.50 13.31
N GLU A 29 0.90 -3.28 12.54
CA GLU A 29 0.84 -2.59 11.26
C GLU A 29 0.53 -3.52 10.09
N ARG A 30 0.70 -4.83 10.25
CA ARG A 30 0.40 -5.83 9.22
C ARG A 30 -1.00 -5.67 8.64
N ALA A 31 -2.01 -5.45 9.49
CA ALA A 31 -3.38 -5.26 9.05
C ALA A 31 -3.53 -3.98 8.21
N SER A 32 -2.94 -2.88 8.67
CA SER A 32 -2.93 -1.59 7.97
C SER A 32 -2.19 -1.67 6.62
N LEU A 33 -1.01 -2.31 6.58
CA LEU A 33 -0.24 -2.49 5.35
C LEU A 33 -0.98 -3.38 4.34
N THR A 34 -1.58 -4.49 4.80
CA THR A 34 -2.37 -5.37 3.94
C THR A 34 -3.59 -4.64 3.37
N SER A 35 -4.24 -3.81 4.18
CA SER A 35 -5.35 -2.97 3.73
C SER A 35 -4.89 -1.93 2.71
N ALA A 36 -3.78 -1.23 2.96
CA ALA A 36 -3.19 -0.26 2.05
C ALA A 36 -2.79 -0.90 0.71
N ALA A 37 -2.19 -2.10 0.74
CA ALA A 37 -1.84 -2.86 -0.45
C ALA A 37 -3.07 -3.23 -1.28
N ARG A 38 -4.16 -3.68 -0.63
CA ARG A 38 -5.44 -3.96 -1.32
C ARG A 38 -6.06 -2.70 -1.91
N MET A 39 -6.02 -1.58 -1.20
CA MET A 39 -6.50 -0.29 -1.70
C MET A 39 -5.70 0.15 -2.93
N LEU A 40 -4.38 0.03 -2.89
CA LEU A 40 -3.49 0.34 -4.02
C LEU A 40 -3.81 -0.56 -5.23
N ASP A 41 -3.94 -1.88 -5.03
CA ASP A 41 -4.29 -2.83 -6.11
C ASP A 41 -5.64 -2.48 -6.76
N ALA A 42 -6.66 -2.20 -5.95
CA ALA A 42 -7.99 -1.81 -6.44
C ALA A 42 -7.91 -0.54 -7.29
N ARG A 43 -7.29 0.53 -6.77
CA ARG A 43 -7.17 1.81 -7.48
C ARG A 43 -6.36 1.67 -8.77
N MET A 44 -5.28 0.88 -8.77
CA MET A 44 -4.51 0.62 -9.98
C MET A 44 -5.35 -0.14 -11.02
N ARG A 45 -6.16 -1.13 -10.62
CA ARG A 45 -7.06 -1.86 -11.53
C ARG A 45 -8.15 -0.96 -12.11
N GLU A 46 -8.75 -0.09 -11.32
CA GLU A 46 -9.72 0.89 -11.78
C GLU A 46 -9.12 1.83 -12.83
N LEU A 47 -7.95 2.42 -12.52
CA LEU A 47 -7.26 3.30 -13.43
C LEU A 47 -6.79 2.56 -14.69
N ARG A 48 -6.39 1.29 -14.60
CA ARG A 48 -6.05 0.46 -15.78
C ARG A 48 -7.24 0.27 -16.70
N GLY A 49 -8.44 0.08 -16.13
CA GLY A 49 -9.69 -0.04 -16.89
C GLY A 49 -10.01 1.24 -17.67
N SER A 50 -9.85 2.40 -17.03
CA SER A 50 -10.12 3.71 -17.63
C SER A 50 -9.00 4.20 -18.57
N ASN A 51 -7.75 3.79 -18.35
CA ASN A 51 -6.57 4.25 -19.06
C ASN A 51 -5.81 3.08 -19.73
N LYS A 52 -6.48 2.43 -20.69
CA LYS A 52 -5.94 1.26 -21.42
C LYS A 52 -4.59 1.49 -22.12
N MET A 53 -4.24 2.75 -22.43
CA MET A 53 -2.98 3.12 -23.10
C MET A 53 -1.83 3.49 -22.13
N VAL A 54 -2.04 3.48 -20.82
CA VAL A 54 -1.00 3.87 -19.85
C VAL A 54 -0.17 2.65 -19.45
N ALA A 55 1.15 2.79 -19.50
CA ALA A 55 2.08 1.75 -19.04
C ALA A 55 1.87 1.44 -17.54
N PRO A 56 2.01 0.17 -17.11
CA PRO A 56 1.76 -0.26 -15.74
C PRO A 56 2.65 0.48 -14.72
N ASP A 57 3.86 0.85 -15.12
CA ASP A 57 4.80 1.62 -14.29
C ASP A 57 4.27 3.03 -14.00
N ARG A 58 3.80 3.72 -15.05
CA ARG A 58 3.23 5.07 -14.92
C ARG A 58 1.90 5.05 -14.18
N LEU A 59 1.11 3.99 -14.37
CA LEU A 59 -0.12 3.74 -13.62
C LEU A 59 0.17 3.60 -12.11
N ALA A 60 1.23 2.90 -11.73
CA ALA A 60 1.65 2.76 -10.33
C ALA A 60 1.97 4.12 -9.71
N VAL A 61 2.78 4.93 -10.40
CA VAL A 61 3.16 6.28 -9.96
C VAL A 61 1.93 7.18 -9.83
N LEU A 62 1.04 7.20 -10.83
CA LEU A 62 -0.19 7.99 -10.79
C LEU A 62 -1.10 7.58 -9.64
N THR A 63 -1.23 6.27 -9.39
CA THR A 63 -2.07 5.75 -8.31
C THR A 63 -1.47 6.10 -6.95
N ALA A 64 -0.17 5.90 -6.76
CA ALA A 64 0.54 6.26 -5.54
C ALA A 64 0.44 7.76 -5.26
N LEU A 65 0.62 8.60 -6.29
CA LEU A 65 0.48 10.05 -6.17
C LEU A 65 -0.95 10.46 -5.78
N ASN A 66 -1.96 9.84 -6.39
CA ASN A 66 -3.37 10.11 -6.07
C ASN A 66 -3.70 9.74 -4.61
N LEU A 67 -3.27 8.55 -4.15
CA LEU A 67 -3.42 8.12 -2.76
C LEU A 67 -2.68 9.04 -1.78
N ALA A 68 -1.43 9.43 -2.09
CA ALA A 68 -0.68 10.35 -1.26
C ALA A 68 -1.36 11.72 -1.17
N HIS A 69 -1.93 12.20 -2.28
CA HIS A 69 -2.70 13.44 -2.32
C HIS A 69 -3.97 13.37 -1.46
N GLU A 70 -4.73 12.27 -1.54
CA GLU A 70 -5.92 12.04 -0.70
C GLU A 70 -5.56 11.99 0.79
N LEU A 71 -4.46 11.33 1.15
CA LEU A 71 -3.97 11.30 2.54
C LEU A 71 -3.61 12.71 3.01
N GLN A 72 -2.84 13.45 2.23
CA GLN A 72 -2.43 14.82 2.58
C GLN A 72 -3.64 15.77 2.69
N GLN A 73 -4.67 15.60 1.87
CA GLN A 73 -5.92 16.36 2.00
C GLN A 73 -6.69 15.98 3.27
N ARG A 74 -6.71 14.71 3.67
CA ARG A 74 -7.38 14.26 4.90
C ARG A 74 -6.65 14.77 6.16
N ASP A 75 -5.31 14.80 6.13
CA ASP A 75 -4.50 15.41 7.18
C ASP A 75 -4.66 16.94 7.25
N ALA A 76 -4.81 17.62 6.09
CA ALA A 76 -5.00 19.08 6.04
C ALA A 76 -6.40 19.55 6.49
N VAL A 77 -7.36 18.63 6.64
CA VAL A 77 -8.74 18.92 7.06
C VAL A 77 -8.96 18.55 8.56
N SER A 78 -7.90 18.21 9.29
CA SER A 78 -7.91 18.06 10.76
C SER A 78 -7.28 19.26 11.46
#